data_AF-A0A4Z2F6L3-F1
#
_entry.id   AF-A0A4Z2F6L3-F1
#
_cell.length_a   1.000
_cell.length_b   1.000
_cell.length_c   1.000
_cell.angle_alpha   90.00
_cell.angle_beta   90.00
_cell.angle_gamma   90.00
#
_symmetry.space_group_name_H-M   'P 1'
#
loop_
_entity.id
_entity.type
_entity.pdbx_description
1 polymer ?
#
loop_
_entity_poly.entity_id
_entity_poly.type
_entity_poly.pdbx_seq_one_letter_code
_entity_poly.pdbx_strand_id
1 'polypeptide(L)'
;MSVSAAGHSGRMRGRFKGTSRAAVTGEEPEPRAGGTGGHDPARLTFQLAEGPSFVSARPLTKTVCAEQCDGRCFGPYVSDCCHRECAGGCSGPKDTDCFACTNFNDSGACVTQCPQPFVYNPTSFQLEHNPRAKYTYGAFCVKKCPHNFVVDHSSCVRACPSNKMEVEENRIKMCIPCTDICPKVCDGIGTGSLQAAQTVDASNIDKFVNCTKINGNLIFLITGIKGDMYHGIGPLDPELLNVFRTVKEITAQQQMVCDEMCSDGGCWGPGPDQCLSCRYFRRGRACVESCNLFDG
;
A
#
# COMPACT_ATOMS: atom_id res chain seq x y z
N MET A 1 -8.23 27.02 -63.38
CA MET A 1 -9.01 28.27 -63.26
C MET A 1 -8.67 28.92 -61.92
N SER A 2 -8.98 30.21 -61.76
CA SER A 2 -8.67 31.09 -60.60
C SER A 2 -9.48 30.70 -59.33
N VAL A 3 -9.34 31.31 -58.14
CA VAL A 3 -8.74 32.61 -57.72
C VAL A 3 -8.16 32.49 -56.28
N SER A 4 -7.28 33.41 -55.89
CA SER A 4 -6.89 33.63 -54.48
C SER A 4 -7.86 34.57 -53.73
N ALA A 5 -8.00 34.41 -52.42
CA ALA A 5 -8.58 35.41 -51.51
C ALA A 5 -7.98 35.31 -50.10
N ALA A 6 -8.02 36.39 -49.31
CA ALA A 6 -7.46 36.47 -47.95
C ALA A 6 -8.55 36.64 -46.88
N GLY A 7 -8.26 36.22 -45.64
CA GLY A 7 -9.13 36.34 -44.47
C GLY A 7 -8.35 36.77 -43.22
N HIS A 8 -9.04 37.36 -42.24
CA HIS A 8 -8.45 38.06 -41.08
C HIS A 8 -8.99 37.55 -39.74
N SER A 9 -8.46 38.10 -38.64
CA SER A 9 -8.93 37.98 -37.24
C SER A 9 -8.36 36.79 -36.43
N GLY A 10 -8.09 36.93 -35.12
CA GLY A 10 -8.14 38.13 -34.29
C GLY A 10 -7.65 37.89 -32.86
N ARG A 11 -6.96 38.88 -32.25
CA ARG A 11 -6.28 38.75 -30.95
C ARG A 11 -6.88 39.70 -29.90
N MET A 12 -7.75 39.20 -29.02
CA MET A 12 -8.36 40.03 -27.98
C MET A 12 -7.41 40.34 -26.82
N ARG A 13 -7.38 41.62 -26.41
CA ARG A 13 -6.95 42.09 -25.08
C ARG A 13 -8.17 42.73 -24.41
N GLY A 14 -8.54 42.28 -23.21
CA GLY A 14 -9.53 42.96 -22.37
C GLY A 14 -8.86 43.92 -21.38
N ARG A 15 -9.36 45.16 -21.27
CA ARG A 15 -9.00 46.12 -20.21
C ARG A 15 -10.18 47.06 -19.95
N PHE A 16 -10.60 47.18 -18.69
CA PHE A 16 -11.59 48.18 -18.27
C PHE A 16 -11.12 48.96 -17.03
N LYS A 17 -11.86 50.01 -16.65
CA LYS A 17 -11.46 51.09 -15.70
C LYS A 17 -12.46 51.26 -14.55
N GLY A 18 -12.02 51.92 -13.47
CA GLY A 18 -12.86 52.57 -12.45
C GLY A 18 -12.89 51.82 -11.12
N THR A 19 -12.53 52.32 -9.93
CA THR A 19 -12.34 53.65 -9.29
C THR A 19 -13.55 54.29 -8.59
N SER A 20 -13.74 54.01 -7.31
CA SER A 20 -14.27 54.94 -6.28
C SER A 20 -13.79 54.52 -4.88
N ARG A 21 -13.94 55.40 -3.86
CA ARG A 21 -12.89 55.59 -2.84
C ARG A 21 -13.37 56.22 -1.52
N ALA A 22 -13.38 55.46 -0.41
CA ALA A 22 -13.39 55.96 0.98
C ALA A 22 -12.81 54.88 1.93
N ALA A 23 -11.89 55.05 2.90
CA ALA A 23 -11.23 56.18 3.63
C ALA A 23 -11.67 56.34 5.11
N VAL A 24 -10.78 56.93 5.94
CA VAL A 24 -10.85 57.18 7.42
C VAL A 24 -10.43 55.99 8.31
N THR A 25 -9.60 56.09 9.38
CA THR A 25 -8.40 56.92 9.73
C THR A 25 -7.68 56.31 10.98
N GLY A 26 -6.33 56.34 11.03
CA GLY A 26 -5.51 56.25 12.27
C GLY A 26 -5.36 54.86 12.94
N GLU A 27 -4.42 54.63 13.86
CA GLU A 27 -3.19 55.37 14.21
C GLU A 27 -2.19 54.40 14.93
N GLU A 28 -0.95 54.82 15.20
CA GLU A 28 0.12 53.99 15.80
C GLU A 28 -0.04 53.81 17.33
N PRO A 29 0.51 52.73 17.95
CA PRO A 29 1.82 52.89 18.60
C PRO A 29 2.73 51.63 18.67
N GLU A 30 4.03 51.82 18.90
CA GLU A 30 4.93 50.78 19.44
C GLU A 30 4.51 50.32 20.86
N PRO A 31 4.90 49.11 21.32
CA PRO A 31 6.10 49.06 22.16
C PRO A 31 7.02 47.83 21.99
N ARG A 32 8.33 48.13 21.89
CA ARG A 32 9.51 47.37 22.37
C ARG A 32 9.37 45.88 22.76
N ALA A 33 10.05 45.05 21.97
CA ALA A 33 10.98 43.98 22.39
C ALA A 33 10.76 43.25 23.73
N GLY A 34 10.28 42.00 23.63
CA GLY A 34 10.47 40.93 24.62
C GLY A 34 10.48 39.59 23.89
N GLY A 35 11.46 38.72 24.15
CA GLY A 35 11.67 37.50 23.37
C GLY A 35 11.90 36.25 24.20
N THR A 36 11.41 35.11 23.70
CA THR A 36 11.78 33.74 24.11
C THR A 36 11.86 32.87 22.85
N GLY A 37 12.70 31.83 22.88
CA GLY A 37 13.14 31.13 21.67
C GLY A 37 12.17 30.04 21.16
N GLY A 38 11.99 29.97 19.84
CA GLY A 38 11.55 28.77 19.15
C GLY A 38 12.75 27.86 18.86
N HIS A 39 12.56 26.53 18.99
CA HIS A 39 13.63 25.54 18.84
C HIS A 39 13.36 24.66 17.62
N ASP A 40 14.01 24.97 16.49
CA ASP A 40 13.99 24.16 15.26
C ASP A 40 15.36 23.45 15.07
N PRO A 41 15.44 22.29 14.39
CA PRO A 41 16.60 21.41 14.49
C PRO A 41 17.77 21.86 13.61
N ALA A 42 18.93 22.10 14.25
CA ALA A 42 20.17 22.48 13.58
C ALA A 42 20.76 21.34 12.74
N ARG A 43 20.41 21.35 11.45
CA ARG A 43 21.14 20.79 10.29
C ARG A 43 22.60 20.40 10.58
N LEU A 44 22.86 19.10 10.68
CA LEU A 44 24.22 18.54 10.86
C LEU A 44 25.13 18.88 9.66
N THR A 45 26.13 19.72 9.88
CA THR A 45 27.25 19.97 8.96
C THR A 45 28.57 19.55 9.60
N PHE A 46 29.28 18.62 8.96
CA PHE A 46 30.63 18.23 9.36
C PHE A 46 31.63 19.36 9.04
N GLN A 47 32.15 20.02 10.06
CA GLN A 47 33.37 20.83 9.96
C GLN A 47 34.30 20.49 11.13
N LEU A 48 35.54 20.12 10.81
CA LEU A 48 36.64 20.04 11.75
C LEU A 48 37.30 21.41 11.80
N ALA A 49 37.29 22.06 12.96
CA ALA A 49 38.02 23.30 13.23
C ALA A 49 38.37 23.35 14.72
N GLU A 50 39.62 23.68 15.04
CA GLU A 50 40.08 23.83 16.43
C GLU A 50 40.10 25.31 16.83
N GLY A 51 39.70 25.60 18.08
CA GLY A 51 39.69 26.96 18.61
C GLY A 51 39.36 26.99 20.11
N PRO A 52 39.90 27.95 20.88
CA PRO A 52 39.80 27.96 22.34
C PRO A 52 38.49 28.57 22.86
N SER A 53 37.35 27.97 22.49
CA SER A 53 36.01 28.41 22.90
C SER A 53 35.25 27.21 23.49
N PHE A 54 35.12 27.17 24.83
CA PHE A 54 34.36 26.19 25.63
C PHE A 54 34.02 24.89 24.88
N VAL A 55 34.96 23.94 24.85
CA VAL A 55 34.71 22.60 24.29
C VAL A 55 33.51 22.02 25.02
N SER A 56 32.38 21.93 24.34
CA SER A 56 31.23 21.16 24.79
C SER A 56 31.70 19.70 24.86
N ALA A 57 32.11 19.29 26.06
CA ALA A 57 32.73 18.00 26.28
C ALA A 57 31.77 16.93 25.77
N ARG A 58 32.19 16.16 24.75
CA ARG A 58 31.37 15.09 24.16
C ARG A 58 30.80 14.25 25.32
N PRO A 59 29.47 14.21 25.52
CA PRO A 59 28.92 13.51 26.67
C PRO A 59 29.27 12.03 26.52
N LEU A 60 30.17 11.56 27.39
CA LEU A 60 30.66 10.19 27.39
C LEU A 60 29.58 9.31 28.02
N THR A 61 28.60 8.90 27.25
CA THR A 61 27.45 8.13 27.77
C THR A 61 27.71 6.62 27.87
N LYS A 62 28.96 6.16 27.71
CA LYS A 62 29.31 4.72 27.76
C LYS A 62 30.61 4.39 28.50
N THR A 63 31.70 5.13 28.28
CA THR A 63 33.05 4.75 28.78
C THR A 63 33.36 5.27 30.18
N VAL A 64 32.49 6.09 30.78
CA VAL A 64 32.62 6.57 32.17
C VAL A 64 31.57 5.98 33.10
N CYS A 65 30.73 5.07 32.58
CA CYS A 65 29.65 4.45 33.35
C CYS A 65 30.22 3.45 34.37
N ALA A 66 29.49 3.25 35.47
CA ALA A 66 29.77 2.16 36.39
C ALA A 66 29.65 0.79 35.68
N GLU A 67 30.45 -0.19 36.10
CA GLU A 67 30.50 -1.55 35.50
C GLU A 67 29.15 -2.30 35.56
N GLN A 68 28.25 -1.86 36.44
CA GLN A 68 26.90 -2.40 36.60
C GLN A 68 25.87 -1.83 35.60
N CYS A 69 26.24 -0.85 34.76
CA CYS A 69 25.32 -0.28 33.76
C CYS A 69 25.27 -1.13 32.47
N ASP A 70 24.12 -1.76 32.18
CA ASP A 70 23.90 -2.60 30.98
C ASP A 70 24.23 -1.93 29.62
N GLY A 71 24.16 -0.60 29.51
CA GLY A 71 24.10 0.06 28.20
C GLY A 71 24.66 1.48 28.12
N ARG A 72 24.06 2.44 28.83
CA ARG A 72 24.43 3.87 28.81
C ARG A 72 24.30 4.48 30.20
N CYS A 73 24.86 5.68 30.38
CA CYS A 73 24.73 6.48 31.59
C CYS A 73 24.72 7.99 31.27
N PHE A 74 24.35 8.80 32.26
CA PHE A 74 24.51 10.26 32.27
C PHE A 74 25.54 10.76 33.32
N GLY A 75 26.12 9.84 34.09
CA GLY A 75 27.14 10.09 35.11
C GLY A 75 27.88 8.80 35.49
N PRO A 76 28.86 8.87 36.41
CA PRO A 76 29.72 7.74 36.74
C PRO A 76 29.17 6.79 37.81
N TYR A 77 28.10 7.15 38.51
CA TYR A 77 27.54 6.33 39.59
C TYR A 77 26.50 5.32 39.07
N VAL A 78 26.23 4.27 39.85
CA VAL A 78 25.21 3.26 39.52
C VAL A 78 23.79 3.86 39.49
N SER A 79 23.57 4.97 40.20
CA SER A 79 22.34 5.79 40.09
C SER A 79 22.13 6.42 38.72
N ASP A 80 23.21 6.55 37.93
CA ASP A 80 23.24 7.34 36.71
C ASP A 80 23.19 6.46 35.46
N CYS A 81 23.01 5.14 35.63
CA CYS A 81 22.73 4.21 34.55
C CYS A 81 21.38 4.55 33.89
N CYS A 82 21.38 4.60 32.56
CA CYS A 82 20.15 4.67 31.77
C CYS A 82 19.42 3.33 31.78
N HIS A 83 18.11 3.35 31.51
CA HIS A 83 17.39 2.14 31.16
C HIS A 83 18.04 1.46 29.94
N ARG A 84 18.10 0.12 29.93
CA ARG A 84 18.80 -0.65 28.89
C ARG A 84 18.28 -0.42 27.46
N GLU A 85 17.02 -0.01 27.32
CA GLU A 85 16.40 0.32 26.02
C GLU A 85 16.75 1.74 25.53
N CYS A 86 17.54 2.53 26.28
CA CYS A 86 17.99 3.85 25.86
C CYS A 86 19.17 3.78 24.88
N ALA A 87 18.96 4.28 23.66
CA ALA A 87 20.00 4.54 22.68
C ALA A 87 20.58 5.96 22.84
N GLY A 88 21.88 6.10 22.60
CA GLY A 88 22.60 7.37 22.71
C GLY A 88 22.88 7.81 24.15
N GLY A 89 21.84 8.00 24.96
CA GLY A 89 21.89 8.43 26.37
C GLY A 89 20.50 8.66 26.94
N CYS A 90 20.42 9.29 28.12
CA CYS A 90 19.17 9.58 28.82
C CYS A 90 19.33 10.81 29.75
N SER A 91 18.22 11.37 30.22
CA SER A 91 18.16 12.38 31.28
C SER A 91 17.72 11.83 32.64
N GLY A 92 17.58 10.50 32.76
CA GLY A 92 17.11 9.81 33.96
C GLY A 92 17.08 8.29 33.77
N PRO A 93 16.85 7.52 34.83
CA PRO A 93 16.98 6.05 34.81
C PRO A 93 15.80 5.31 34.17
N LYS A 94 14.71 5.98 33.75
CA LYS A 94 13.52 5.32 33.20
C LYS A 94 13.59 5.11 31.69
N ASP A 95 12.75 4.21 31.21
CA ASP A 95 12.45 3.98 29.80
C ASP A 95 11.82 5.19 29.09
N THR A 96 11.21 6.11 29.83
CA THR A 96 10.70 7.41 29.34
C THR A 96 11.76 8.50 29.18
N ASP A 97 12.93 8.33 29.80
CA ASP A 97 13.92 9.40 29.96
C ASP A 97 15.05 9.31 28.92
N CYS A 98 14.92 8.39 27.95
CA CYS A 98 15.90 8.13 26.90
C CYS A 98 15.93 9.22 25.82
N PHE A 99 17.11 9.56 25.29
CA PHE A 99 17.24 10.47 24.14
C PHE A 99 16.79 9.82 22.81
N ALA A 100 16.91 8.49 22.71
CA ALA A 100 16.36 7.67 21.64
C ALA A 100 16.12 6.25 22.18
N CYS A 101 15.29 5.46 21.48
CA CYS A 101 15.07 4.05 21.82
C CYS A 101 15.98 3.12 21.00
N THR A 102 16.46 2.04 21.63
CA THR A 102 17.24 0.98 20.97
C THR A 102 16.36 0.14 20.04
N ASN A 103 15.10 -0.12 20.43
CA ASN A 103 14.16 -0.97 19.70
C ASN A 103 12.95 -0.15 19.21
N PHE A 104 11.92 0.04 20.04
CA PHE A 104 10.72 0.79 19.68
C PHE A 104 10.39 1.88 20.70
N ASN A 105 9.89 3.02 20.22
CA ASN A 105 9.22 4.02 21.03
C ASN A 105 7.72 3.70 21.07
N ASP A 106 7.20 3.37 22.25
CA ASP A 106 5.77 3.38 22.51
C ASP A 106 5.34 4.63 23.27
N SER A 107 4.86 5.63 22.52
CA SER A 107 4.16 6.80 23.08
C SER A 107 5.01 7.60 24.09
N GLY A 108 6.34 7.53 23.99
CA GLY A 108 7.30 8.13 24.91
C GLY A 108 8.19 7.12 25.65
N ALA A 109 7.75 5.88 25.86
CA ALA A 109 8.53 4.86 26.57
C ALA A 109 9.31 3.97 25.58
N CYS A 110 10.58 3.66 25.87
CA CYS A 110 11.41 2.78 25.05
C CYS A 110 11.23 1.30 25.44
N VAL A 111 10.65 0.52 24.53
CA VAL A 111 10.26 -0.89 24.73
C VAL A 111 10.96 -1.84 23.75
N THR A 112 11.22 -3.08 24.20
CA THR A 112 11.80 -4.15 23.36
C THR A 112 10.89 -4.60 22.22
N GLN A 113 9.57 -4.61 22.46
CA GLN A 113 8.53 -5.05 21.55
C GLN A 113 7.24 -4.25 21.81
N CYS A 114 6.46 -3.98 20.77
CA CYS A 114 5.17 -3.33 20.93
C CYS A 114 4.13 -4.26 21.60
N PRO A 115 3.13 -3.71 22.34
CA PRO A 115 2.05 -4.50 22.94
C PRO A 115 1.32 -5.39 21.94
N GLN A 116 1.44 -6.71 22.09
CA GLN A 116 0.95 -7.68 21.11
C GLN A 116 -0.60 -7.71 21.01
N PRO A 117 -1.18 -8.06 19.85
CA PRO A 117 -2.64 -8.11 19.65
C PRO A 117 -3.39 -9.13 20.50
N PHE A 118 -2.71 -10.19 20.92
CA PHE A 118 -3.25 -11.24 21.78
C PHE A 118 -2.32 -11.42 22.98
N VAL A 119 -2.90 -11.64 24.15
CA VAL A 119 -2.18 -11.88 25.41
C VAL A 119 -2.73 -13.14 26.04
N TYR A 120 -1.85 -14.00 26.53
CA TYR A 120 -2.24 -15.23 27.22
C TYR A 120 -2.81 -14.91 28.60
N ASN A 121 -4.07 -15.28 28.84
CA ASN A 121 -4.69 -15.17 30.16
C ASN A 121 -4.54 -16.50 30.91
N PRO A 122 -3.79 -16.54 32.03
CA PRO A 122 -3.55 -17.77 32.79
C PRO A 122 -4.78 -18.30 33.54
N THR A 123 -5.88 -17.54 33.58
CA THR A 123 -7.14 -17.96 34.23
C THR A 123 -8.04 -18.74 33.28
N SER A 124 -8.10 -18.33 32.00
CA SER A 124 -8.90 -18.97 30.94
C SER A 124 -8.09 -19.97 30.10
N PHE A 125 -6.76 -19.97 30.26
CA PHE A 125 -5.80 -20.74 29.46
C PHE A 125 -5.86 -20.42 27.95
N GLN A 126 -6.32 -19.22 27.58
CA GLN A 126 -6.55 -18.80 26.20
C GLN A 126 -5.80 -17.51 25.83
N LEU A 127 -5.66 -17.29 24.53
CA LEU A 127 -5.14 -16.04 23.93
C LEU A 127 -6.28 -15.05 23.75
N GLU A 128 -6.36 -14.07 24.65
CA GLU A 128 -7.40 -13.04 24.66
C GLU A 128 -6.94 -11.78 23.92
N HIS A 129 -7.86 -11.10 23.24
CA HIS A 129 -7.52 -9.89 22.47
C HIS A 129 -7.20 -8.71 23.39
N ASN A 130 -6.09 -8.02 23.11
CA ASN A 130 -5.55 -6.95 23.95
C ASN A 130 -6.06 -5.56 23.53
N PRO A 131 -6.88 -4.85 24.32
CA PRO A 131 -7.37 -3.51 23.98
C PRO A 131 -6.28 -2.43 23.90
N ARG A 132 -5.05 -2.74 24.34
CA ARG A 132 -3.88 -1.85 24.28
C ARG A 132 -2.92 -2.19 23.13
N ALA A 133 -3.30 -3.11 22.25
CA ALA A 133 -2.48 -3.58 21.14
C ALA A 133 -1.96 -2.43 20.25
N LYS A 134 -0.70 -2.55 19.81
CA LYS A 134 -0.06 -1.61 18.88
C LYS A 134 0.84 -2.37 17.91
N TYR A 135 0.89 -1.91 16.67
CA TYR A 135 1.66 -2.50 15.60
C TYR A 135 3.04 -1.85 15.50
N THR A 136 4.09 -2.63 15.21
CA THR A 136 5.44 -2.07 14.95
C THR A 136 5.45 -1.38 13.58
N TYR A 137 5.83 -0.10 13.55
CA TYR A 137 6.03 0.67 12.32
C TYR A 137 7.40 1.39 12.41
N GLY A 138 8.41 0.83 11.73
CA GLY A 138 9.79 1.24 11.93
C GLY A 138 10.19 1.10 13.40
N ALA A 139 10.70 2.17 14.01
CA ALA A 139 11.06 2.23 15.43
C ALA A 139 9.91 2.75 16.34
N PHE A 140 8.65 2.65 15.93
CA PHE A 140 7.50 3.18 16.68
C PHE A 140 6.38 2.14 16.85
N CYS A 141 5.63 2.24 17.96
CA CYS A 141 4.41 1.47 18.20
C CYS A 141 3.15 2.29 17.87
N VAL A 142 2.40 1.90 16.84
CA VAL A 142 1.22 2.64 16.33
C VAL A 142 -0.09 1.89 16.55
N LYS A 143 -1.16 2.60 16.92
CA LYS A 143 -2.50 1.99 17.11
C LYS A 143 -3.18 1.56 15.80
N LYS A 144 -2.77 2.15 14.67
CA LYS A 144 -3.21 1.82 13.30
C LYS A 144 -2.03 2.03 12.36
N CYS A 145 -1.89 1.18 11.35
CA CYS A 145 -0.86 1.37 10.32
C CYS A 145 -1.17 2.61 9.44
N PRO A 146 -0.14 3.28 8.87
CA PRO A 146 -0.34 4.37 7.91
C PRO A 146 -1.03 3.91 6.61
N HIS A 147 -1.45 4.87 5.78
CA HIS A 147 -2.00 4.57 4.46
C HIS A 147 -0.97 3.84 3.58
N ASN A 148 -1.42 2.88 2.75
CA ASN A 148 -0.59 1.97 1.95
C ASN A 148 0.28 0.99 2.77
N PHE A 149 -0.06 0.73 4.02
CA PHE A 149 0.49 -0.38 4.82
C PHE A 149 -0.59 -1.39 5.19
N VAL A 150 -0.15 -2.63 5.38
CA VAL A 150 -0.97 -3.80 5.71
C VAL A 150 -0.50 -4.35 7.06
N VAL A 151 -1.42 -4.83 7.89
CA VAL A 151 -1.09 -5.50 9.15
C VAL A 151 -0.67 -6.95 8.88
N ASP A 152 0.55 -7.33 9.25
CA ASP A 152 0.92 -8.75 9.40
C ASP A 152 1.23 -9.07 10.87
N HIS A 153 0.41 -9.94 11.47
CA HIS A 153 0.35 -10.23 12.92
C HIS A 153 0.38 -8.98 13.82
N SER A 154 1.57 -8.48 14.15
CA SER A 154 1.84 -7.34 15.04
C SER A 154 2.60 -6.20 14.35
N SER A 155 2.70 -6.20 13.02
CA SER A 155 3.65 -5.37 12.27
C SER A 155 3.00 -4.70 11.06
N CYS A 156 3.37 -3.45 10.76
CA CYS A 156 2.93 -2.74 9.56
C CYS A 156 3.90 -3.01 8.39
N VAL A 157 3.50 -3.84 7.42
CA VAL A 157 4.28 -4.19 6.22
C VAL A 157 3.76 -3.46 4.98
N ARG A 158 4.60 -3.34 3.94
CA ARG A 158 4.23 -2.68 2.66
C ARG A 158 3.48 -3.57 1.67
N ALA A 159 3.57 -4.89 1.86
CA ALA A 159 2.91 -5.95 1.11
C ALA A 159 3.00 -7.22 1.98
N CYS A 160 2.12 -8.19 1.78
CA CYS A 160 2.17 -9.44 2.54
C CYS A 160 3.36 -10.35 2.16
N PRO A 161 3.86 -11.18 3.10
CA PRO A 161 4.76 -12.29 2.80
C PRO A 161 4.18 -13.27 1.76
N SER A 162 5.03 -13.97 1.02
CA SER A 162 4.63 -14.85 -0.09
C SER A 162 3.73 -16.03 0.26
N ASN A 163 3.55 -16.34 1.55
CA ASN A 163 2.63 -17.36 2.08
C ASN A 163 1.35 -16.76 2.70
N LYS A 164 1.06 -15.48 2.45
CA LYS A 164 -0.11 -14.75 2.93
C LYS A 164 -0.73 -13.90 1.81
N MET A 165 -1.98 -13.51 2.00
CA MET A 165 -2.72 -12.64 1.09
C MET A 165 -3.31 -11.42 1.80
N GLU A 166 -3.40 -10.31 1.07
CA GLU A 166 -4.07 -9.09 1.54
C GLU A 166 -5.59 -9.29 1.50
N VAL A 167 -6.24 -9.12 2.65
CA VAL A 167 -7.69 -8.96 2.77
C VAL A 167 -8.00 -7.65 3.47
N GLU A 168 -9.14 -7.04 3.15
CA GLU A 168 -9.60 -5.81 3.79
C GLU A 168 -10.86 -6.08 4.60
N GLU A 169 -10.70 -6.17 5.92
CA GLU A 169 -11.80 -6.38 6.86
C GLU A 169 -12.00 -5.11 7.69
N ASN A 170 -13.23 -4.62 7.83
CA ASN A 170 -13.55 -3.39 8.57
C ASN A 170 -12.72 -2.14 8.15
N ARG A 171 -12.34 -2.05 6.86
CA ARG A 171 -11.41 -1.04 6.28
C ARG A 171 -9.98 -1.09 6.86
N ILE A 172 -9.56 -2.23 7.39
CA ILE A 172 -8.19 -2.52 7.81
C ILE A 172 -7.65 -3.61 6.89
N LYS A 173 -6.57 -3.29 6.19
CA LYS A 173 -5.84 -4.28 5.37
C LYS A 173 -4.98 -5.15 6.27
N MET A 174 -5.12 -6.47 6.14
CA MET A 174 -4.39 -7.45 6.94
C MET A 174 -3.94 -8.66 6.10
N CYS A 175 -2.85 -9.28 6.52
CA CYS A 175 -2.27 -10.46 5.90
C CYS A 175 -2.79 -11.74 6.55
N ILE A 176 -3.66 -12.47 5.86
CA ILE A 176 -4.10 -13.81 6.30
C ILE A 176 -3.27 -14.91 5.62
N PRO A 177 -3.01 -16.06 6.28
CA PRO A 177 -2.47 -17.24 5.61
C PRO A 177 -3.37 -17.69 4.46
N CYS A 178 -2.76 -18.13 3.37
CA CYS A 178 -3.48 -18.70 2.24
C CYS A 178 -3.95 -20.14 2.57
N THR A 179 -5.09 -20.56 2.03
CA THR A 179 -5.59 -21.95 2.20
C THR A 179 -4.76 -22.97 1.44
N ASP A 180 -4.31 -22.58 0.24
CA ASP A 180 -3.49 -23.38 -0.68
C ASP A 180 -2.33 -22.51 -1.20
N ILE A 181 -2.08 -22.53 -2.51
CA ILE A 181 -1.24 -21.58 -3.24
C ILE A 181 -1.81 -20.15 -3.07
N CYS A 182 -0.96 -19.21 -2.66
CA CYS A 182 -1.34 -17.82 -2.48
C CYS A 182 -1.71 -17.11 -3.79
N PRO A 183 -2.67 -16.17 -3.76
CA PRO A 183 -3.18 -15.55 -4.96
C PRO A 183 -2.20 -14.54 -5.58
N LYS A 184 -1.35 -15.00 -6.51
CA LYS A 184 -0.54 -14.13 -7.38
C LYS A 184 -1.43 -13.47 -8.44
N VAL A 185 -1.66 -12.17 -8.28
CA VAL A 185 -2.32 -11.33 -9.29
C VAL A 185 -1.31 -10.98 -10.39
N CYS A 186 -1.72 -11.10 -11.65
CA CYS A 186 -0.91 -10.81 -12.83
C CYS A 186 -1.71 -9.98 -13.84
N ASP A 187 -1.05 -9.14 -14.63
CA ASP A 187 -1.72 -8.39 -15.68
C ASP A 187 -2.21 -9.31 -16.81
N GLY A 188 -3.36 -8.99 -17.39
CA GLY A 188 -3.88 -9.59 -18.61
C GLY A 188 -3.49 -8.82 -19.87
N ILE A 189 -3.77 -9.42 -21.03
CA ILE A 189 -3.62 -8.80 -22.35
C ILE A 189 -4.42 -7.49 -22.41
N GLY A 190 -3.76 -6.40 -22.82
CA GLY A 190 -4.35 -5.07 -22.84
C GLY A 190 -4.43 -4.39 -21.45
N THR A 191 -3.65 -4.82 -20.46
CA THR A 191 -3.58 -4.20 -19.12
C THR A 191 -2.12 -4.13 -18.63
N GLY A 192 -1.75 -3.04 -17.93
CA GLY A 192 -0.51 -2.96 -17.15
C GLY A 192 0.77 -3.27 -17.95
N SER A 193 1.56 -4.24 -17.47
CA SER A 193 2.79 -4.73 -18.13
C SER A 193 2.55 -5.50 -19.46
N LEU A 194 1.29 -5.63 -19.87
CA LEU A 194 0.82 -6.21 -21.14
C LEU A 194 -0.11 -5.26 -21.90
N GLN A 195 -0.09 -3.94 -21.60
CA GLN A 195 -0.94 -2.93 -22.23
C GLN A 195 -0.81 -2.86 -23.76
N ALA A 196 0.36 -3.19 -24.30
CA ALA A 196 0.66 -3.21 -25.74
C ALA A 196 0.49 -4.60 -26.39
N ALA A 197 0.27 -5.66 -25.61
CA ALA A 197 0.05 -7.01 -26.15
C ALA A 197 -1.38 -7.15 -26.69
N GLN A 198 -1.54 -7.83 -27.82
CA GLN A 198 -2.85 -8.14 -28.43
C GLN A 198 -3.27 -9.61 -28.23
N THR A 199 -2.34 -10.48 -27.86
CA THR A 199 -2.56 -11.92 -27.65
C THR A 199 -1.56 -12.46 -26.64
N VAL A 200 -1.87 -13.60 -26.02
CA VAL A 200 -0.86 -14.48 -25.42
C VAL A 200 -0.01 -15.04 -26.56
N ASP A 201 1.31 -15.03 -26.38
CA ASP A 201 2.30 -15.51 -27.36
C ASP A 201 3.59 -15.99 -26.68
N ALA A 202 4.52 -16.56 -27.46
CA ALA A 202 5.76 -17.15 -26.97
C ALA A 202 6.72 -16.15 -26.28
N SER A 203 6.55 -14.83 -26.47
CA SER A 203 7.34 -13.79 -25.80
C SER A 203 6.77 -13.37 -24.45
N ASN A 204 5.52 -13.75 -24.16
CA ASN A 204 4.78 -13.24 -22.99
C ASN A 204 4.18 -14.32 -22.09
N ILE A 205 4.08 -15.58 -22.52
CA ILE A 205 3.46 -16.66 -21.73
C ILE A 205 4.12 -16.88 -20.35
N ASP A 206 5.44 -16.72 -20.24
CA ASP A 206 6.18 -16.89 -18.98
C ASP A 206 5.73 -15.92 -17.87
N LYS A 207 5.15 -14.76 -18.23
CA LYS A 207 4.61 -13.80 -17.25
C LYS A 207 3.45 -14.40 -16.45
N PHE A 208 2.74 -15.37 -17.03
CA PHE A 208 1.60 -16.06 -16.43
C PHE A 208 1.98 -17.24 -15.51
N VAL A 209 3.27 -17.57 -15.37
CA VAL A 209 3.74 -18.64 -14.47
C VAL A 209 3.32 -18.38 -13.02
N ASN A 210 2.69 -19.37 -12.40
CA ASN A 210 2.14 -19.35 -11.03
C ASN A 210 1.11 -18.23 -10.77
N CYS A 211 0.50 -17.65 -11.80
CA CYS A 211 -0.57 -16.66 -11.64
C CYS A 211 -1.88 -17.36 -11.27
N THR A 212 -2.60 -16.81 -10.29
CA THR A 212 -3.91 -17.33 -9.86
C THR A 212 -5.06 -16.42 -10.26
N LYS A 213 -4.78 -15.13 -10.44
CA LYS A 213 -5.77 -14.11 -10.80
C LYS A 213 -5.21 -13.26 -11.92
N ILE A 214 -5.92 -13.18 -13.03
CA ILE A 214 -5.55 -12.31 -14.15
C ILE A 214 -6.39 -11.04 -14.09
N ASN A 215 -5.73 -9.88 -14.07
CA ASN A 215 -6.36 -8.57 -14.08
C ASN A 215 -6.37 -8.01 -15.51
N GLY A 216 -7.53 -8.04 -16.17
CA GLY A 216 -7.63 -7.85 -17.62
C GLY A 216 -7.94 -9.17 -18.33
N ASN A 217 -7.64 -9.23 -19.62
CA ASN A 217 -8.15 -10.28 -20.50
C ASN A 217 -7.11 -11.39 -20.76
N LEU A 218 -7.55 -12.61 -21.10
CA LEU A 218 -6.72 -13.58 -21.83
C LEU A 218 -7.27 -13.69 -23.25
N ILE A 219 -6.42 -13.44 -24.24
CA ILE A 219 -6.79 -13.40 -25.66
C ILE A 219 -5.81 -14.29 -26.41
N PHE A 220 -6.31 -15.22 -27.24
CA PHE A 220 -5.50 -16.13 -28.03
C PHE A 220 -5.83 -15.94 -29.51
N LEU A 221 -4.92 -15.33 -30.26
CA LEU A 221 -5.04 -15.09 -31.70
C LEU A 221 -4.18 -16.08 -32.49
N ILE A 222 -4.47 -16.22 -33.79
CA ILE A 222 -3.72 -17.10 -34.69
C ILE A 222 -2.24 -16.70 -34.76
N THR A 223 -1.93 -15.40 -34.68
CA THR A 223 -0.55 -14.86 -34.59
C THR A 223 0.17 -15.22 -33.29
N GLY A 224 -0.55 -15.39 -32.18
CA GLY A 224 0.04 -15.89 -30.94
C GLY A 224 0.33 -17.39 -31.01
N ILE A 225 -0.65 -18.17 -31.46
CA ILE A 225 -0.57 -19.64 -31.51
C ILE A 225 0.42 -20.13 -32.58
N LYS A 226 0.36 -19.59 -33.80
CA LYS A 226 1.21 -20.00 -34.94
C LYS A 226 2.48 -19.16 -35.09
N GLY A 227 2.65 -18.13 -34.27
CA GLY A 227 3.74 -17.15 -34.38
C GLY A 227 3.42 -16.02 -35.35
N ASP A 228 4.18 -14.94 -35.21
CA ASP A 228 4.11 -13.73 -36.03
C ASP A 228 5.47 -13.43 -36.65
N MET A 229 5.58 -13.75 -37.95
CA MET A 229 6.81 -13.56 -38.72
C MET A 229 7.18 -12.09 -38.94
N TYR A 230 6.24 -11.14 -38.81
CA TYR A 230 6.54 -9.70 -38.94
C TYR A 230 7.21 -9.14 -37.69
N HIS A 231 6.82 -9.66 -36.52
CA HIS A 231 7.39 -9.26 -35.23
C HIS A 231 8.50 -10.21 -34.72
N GLY A 232 8.82 -11.28 -35.48
CA GLY A 232 9.85 -12.26 -35.13
C GLY A 232 9.45 -13.22 -34.01
N ILE A 233 8.15 -13.36 -33.72
CA ILE A 233 7.63 -14.18 -32.63
C ILE A 233 7.39 -15.60 -33.15
N GLY A 234 7.99 -16.60 -32.49
CA GLY A 234 7.80 -18.01 -32.83
C GLY A 234 6.40 -18.54 -32.49
N PRO A 235 6.02 -19.73 -32.99
CA PRO A 235 4.79 -20.40 -32.58
C PRO A 235 4.81 -20.70 -31.08
N LEU A 236 3.62 -20.68 -30.46
CA LEU A 236 3.47 -20.95 -29.04
C LEU A 236 3.54 -22.47 -28.78
N ASP A 237 4.41 -22.87 -27.87
CA ASP A 237 4.51 -24.26 -27.42
C ASP A 237 3.23 -24.67 -26.66
N PRO A 238 2.49 -25.71 -27.10
CA PRO A 238 1.31 -26.21 -26.40
C PRO A 238 1.58 -26.66 -24.95
N GLU A 239 2.79 -27.09 -24.61
CA GLU A 239 3.12 -27.49 -23.24
C GLU A 239 3.20 -26.30 -22.28
N LEU A 240 3.59 -25.11 -22.78
CA LEU A 240 3.62 -23.89 -21.97
C LEU A 240 2.21 -23.39 -21.59
N LEU A 241 1.15 -23.80 -22.32
CA LEU A 241 -0.24 -23.48 -21.91
C LEU A 241 -0.62 -24.06 -20.54
N ASN A 242 0.15 -25.01 -20.01
CA ASN A 242 -0.05 -25.53 -18.66
C ASN A 242 0.17 -24.48 -17.55
N VAL A 243 0.81 -23.33 -17.81
CA VAL A 243 0.93 -22.24 -16.81
C VAL A 243 -0.44 -21.74 -16.34
N PHE A 244 -1.45 -21.76 -17.22
CA PHE A 244 -2.80 -21.30 -16.90
C PHE A 244 -3.57 -22.25 -15.96
N ARG A 245 -3.06 -23.46 -15.66
CA ARG A 245 -3.67 -24.38 -14.67
C ARG A 245 -3.72 -23.79 -13.25
N THR A 246 -2.88 -22.81 -12.92
CA THR A 246 -2.92 -22.15 -11.60
C THR A 246 -3.95 -21.03 -11.51
N VAL A 247 -4.51 -20.57 -12.64
CA VAL A 247 -5.48 -19.47 -12.70
C VAL A 247 -6.84 -19.96 -12.20
N LYS A 248 -7.32 -19.32 -11.13
CA LYS A 248 -8.65 -19.51 -10.53
C LYS A 248 -9.64 -18.40 -10.91
N GLU A 249 -9.16 -17.22 -11.31
CA GLU A 249 -10.01 -16.04 -11.59
C GLU A 249 -9.44 -15.16 -12.73
N ILE A 250 -10.31 -14.58 -13.56
CA ILE A 250 -9.95 -13.59 -14.60
C ILE A 250 -10.92 -12.42 -14.51
N THR A 251 -10.44 -11.23 -14.11
CA THR A 251 -11.26 -10.01 -14.08
C THR A 251 -11.14 -9.26 -15.40
N ALA A 252 -11.81 -9.80 -16.42
CA ALA A 252 -11.86 -9.23 -17.76
C ALA A 252 -12.48 -7.82 -17.76
N GLN A 253 -11.96 -6.92 -18.59
CA GLN A 253 -12.44 -5.53 -18.65
C GLN A 253 -13.68 -5.33 -19.53
N GLN A 254 -14.11 -6.38 -20.25
CA GLN A 254 -15.39 -6.39 -20.96
C GLN A 254 -16.40 -7.22 -20.18
N GLN A 255 -17.57 -6.61 -19.96
CA GLN A 255 -18.64 -7.11 -19.11
C GLN A 255 -19.36 -8.30 -19.79
N MET A 256 -18.72 -9.47 -19.79
CA MET A 256 -19.30 -10.77 -20.18
C MET A 256 -20.30 -11.21 -19.10
N VAL A 257 -21.37 -10.43 -18.90
CA VAL A 257 -22.45 -10.75 -17.96
C VAL A 257 -23.27 -11.89 -18.56
N CYS A 258 -23.66 -12.83 -17.70
CA CYS A 258 -24.64 -13.84 -18.07
C CYS A 258 -26.00 -13.21 -18.38
N ASP A 259 -26.78 -13.88 -19.23
CA ASP A 259 -28.16 -13.50 -19.49
C ASP A 259 -28.98 -13.45 -18.19
N GLU A 260 -29.95 -12.54 -18.08
CA GLU A 260 -30.78 -12.39 -16.87
C GLU A 260 -31.62 -13.65 -16.56
N MET A 261 -31.83 -14.51 -17.56
CA MET A 261 -32.45 -15.83 -17.40
C MET A 261 -31.52 -16.90 -16.82
N CYS A 262 -30.21 -16.63 -16.70
CA CYS A 262 -29.25 -17.51 -16.04
C CYS A 262 -29.33 -17.39 -14.50
N SER A 263 -29.09 -18.51 -13.81
CA SER A 263 -28.93 -18.51 -12.35
C SER A 263 -27.56 -17.97 -11.92
N ASP A 264 -27.39 -17.77 -10.62
CA ASP A 264 -26.14 -17.34 -10.00
C ASP A 264 -25.01 -18.40 -10.12
N GLY A 265 -25.31 -19.58 -10.67
CA GLY A 265 -24.32 -20.57 -11.11
C GLY A 265 -23.59 -20.20 -12.41
N GLY A 266 -23.99 -19.12 -13.09
CA GLY A 266 -23.25 -18.55 -14.22
C GLY A 266 -23.58 -19.15 -15.59
N CYS A 267 -22.68 -18.92 -16.55
CA CYS A 267 -22.88 -19.16 -17.98
C CYS A 267 -21.55 -19.40 -18.70
N TRP A 268 -21.65 -19.95 -19.92
CA TRP A 268 -20.54 -20.23 -20.83
C TRP A 268 -20.31 -19.13 -21.89
N GLY A 269 -21.21 -18.16 -21.96
CA GLY A 269 -21.22 -17.07 -22.94
C GLY A 269 -22.49 -16.20 -22.80
N PRO A 270 -22.66 -15.19 -23.66
CA PRO A 270 -23.86 -14.36 -23.68
C PRO A 270 -25.04 -15.12 -24.31
N GLY A 271 -26.26 -14.86 -23.80
CA GLY A 271 -27.52 -15.42 -24.29
C GLY A 271 -28.10 -16.53 -23.40
N PRO A 272 -29.43 -16.74 -23.44
CA PRO A 272 -30.13 -17.59 -22.48
C PRO A 272 -29.93 -19.10 -22.74
N ASP A 273 -29.32 -19.49 -23.87
CA ASP A 273 -28.92 -20.87 -24.18
C ASP A 273 -27.54 -21.24 -23.65
N GLN A 274 -26.78 -20.26 -23.13
CA GLN A 274 -25.42 -20.44 -22.60
C GLN A 274 -25.38 -20.55 -21.07
N CYS A 275 -26.51 -20.48 -20.37
CA CYS A 275 -26.59 -20.60 -18.91
C CYS A 275 -26.16 -22.00 -18.42
N LEU A 276 -25.42 -22.07 -17.30
CA LEU A 276 -25.14 -23.34 -16.62
C LEU A 276 -26.42 -23.96 -16.06
N SER A 277 -27.30 -23.12 -15.50
CA SER A 277 -28.68 -23.45 -15.16
C SER A 277 -29.56 -22.21 -15.24
N CYS A 278 -30.85 -22.41 -15.51
CA CYS A 278 -31.81 -21.32 -15.63
C CYS A 278 -32.26 -20.82 -14.25
N ARG A 279 -32.51 -19.51 -14.15
CA ARG A 279 -33.14 -18.86 -12.98
C ARG A 279 -34.65 -19.16 -12.90
N TYR A 280 -35.28 -19.39 -14.05
CA TYR A 280 -36.70 -19.71 -14.20
C TYR A 280 -36.88 -21.08 -14.87
N PHE A 281 -37.40 -21.14 -16.10
CA PHE A 281 -37.68 -22.39 -16.82
C PHE A 281 -36.70 -22.60 -18.00
N ARG A 282 -36.72 -23.79 -18.62
CA ARG A 282 -35.89 -24.13 -19.79
C ARG A 282 -36.73 -24.72 -20.92
N ARG A 283 -36.70 -24.10 -22.10
CA ARG A 283 -37.33 -24.60 -23.33
C ARG A 283 -36.25 -25.10 -24.29
N GLY A 284 -36.08 -26.42 -24.36
CA GLY A 284 -34.98 -27.03 -25.11
C GLY A 284 -33.63 -26.72 -24.47
N ARG A 285 -32.80 -25.91 -25.14
CA ARG A 285 -31.52 -25.41 -24.60
C ARG A 285 -31.62 -24.02 -23.95
N ALA A 286 -32.58 -23.19 -24.37
CA ALA A 286 -32.70 -21.82 -23.89
C ALA A 286 -33.47 -21.72 -22.57
N CYS A 287 -33.01 -20.87 -21.67
CA CYS A 287 -33.74 -20.43 -20.50
C CYS A 287 -34.85 -19.44 -20.90
N VAL A 288 -35.99 -19.51 -20.20
CA VAL A 288 -37.17 -18.68 -20.46
C VAL A 288 -37.88 -18.31 -19.16
N GLU A 289 -38.43 -17.11 -19.10
CA GLU A 289 -39.15 -16.57 -17.92
C GLU A 289 -40.40 -17.39 -17.57
N SER A 290 -41.09 -17.96 -18.57
CA SER A 290 -42.33 -18.74 -18.38
C SER A 290 -42.49 -19.86 -19.43
N CYS A 291 -43.36 -20.82 -19.12
CA CYS A 291 -43.72 -21.93 -20.02
C CYS A 291 -45.07 -21.69 -20.70
N ASN A 292 -45.15 -21.94 -22.01
CA ASN A 292 -46.43 -22.02 -22.73
C ASN A 292 -47.17 -23.30 -22.31
N LEU A 293 -48.00 -23.21 -21.27
CA LEU A 293 -48.77 -24.34 -20.71
C LEU A 293 -49.92 -24.85 -21.61
N PHE A 294 -50.14 -24.23 -22.78
CA PHE A 294 -51.27 -24.51 -23.67
C PHE A 294 -50.87 -24.93 -25.10
N ASP A 295 -49.58 -24.87 -25.46
CA ASP A 295 -49.05 -25.38 -26.75
C ASP A 295 -47.92 -26.37 -26.45
N GLY A 296 -48.18 -27.68 -26.67
CA GLY A 296 -47.25 -28.79 -26.48
C GLY A 296 -46.65 -29.31 -27.77
#